data_AF-A0A504YVW0-F1
#
_entry.id   AF-A0A504YVW0-F1
#
_cell.length_a   1.000
_cell.length_b   1.000
_cell.length_c   1.000
_cell.angle_alpha   90.00
_cell.angle_beta   90.00
_cell.angle_gamma   90.00
#
_symmetry.space_group_name_H-M   'P 1'
#
loop_
_entity.id
_entity.type
_entity.pdbx_description
1 polymer ?
#
loop_
_entity_poly.entity_id
_entity_poly.type
_entity_poly.pdbx_seq_one_letter_code
_entity_poly.pdbx_strand_id
1 'polypeptide(L)'
;MHVRLNRFPSPSQESTFAAWYEQACENGRGAILLSVARGRVSEGIDFDHHLGRCVIMFGVPYVYTQSRIFKARLDFLRDQYNIQSSEFITFDAMRHAAQCLGRAIRGKSDYGIMVLADKRYARADKRSKLPSWIQSQLQDAFVNLSTEEAVQASRRFLRLMGQPFHKEDQLGLALLTREHVAKLVAKNQAELIRTDGLLGSGPGGGLPNAAGGPGPTTHVPYGMTTVNLPRIVSTAARLK
;
A
#
# COMPACT_ATOMS: atom_id res chain seq x y z
N MET A 1 4.31 -27.42 14.82
CA MET A 1 4.97 -26.16 14.41
C MET A 1 6.00 -25.83 15.49
N HIS A 2 7.29 -26.12 15.24
CA HIS A 2 8.33 -25.93 16.26
C HIS A 2 8.81 -24.48 16.19
N VAL A 3 8.32 -23.62 17.08
CA VAL A 3 8.74 -22.21 17.15
C VAL A 3 9.99 -22.14 18.03
N ARG A 4 11.16 -21.92 17.42
CA ARG A 4 12.43 -21.73 18.14
C ARG A 4 12.64 -20.24 18.38
N LEU A 5 12.32 -19.76 19.58
CA LEU A 5 12.57 -18.38 20.00
C LEU A 5 14.01 -18.25 20.51
N ASN A 6 14.96 -17.95 19.61
CA ASN A 6 16.31 -17.55 20.02
C ASN A 6 16.36 -16.04 20.33
N ARG A 7 17.01 -15.67 21.44
CA ARG A 7 17.25 -14.27 21.83
C ARG A 7 18.12 -13.54 20.79
N PHE A 8 17.88 -12.23 20.66
CA PHE A 8 18.49 -11.25 19.73
C PHE A 8 19.77 -11.70 19.01
N PRO A 9 19.76 -11.84 17.67
CA PRO A 9 20.89 -12.39 16.93
C PRO A 9 22.05 -11.40 16.76
N SER A 10 23.26 -11.93 16.62
CA SER A 10 24.41 -11.24 16.02
C SER A 10 24.19 -11.05 14.50
N PRO A 11 24.90 -10.12 13.83
CA PRO A 11 24.72 -9.84 12.39
C PRO A 11 24.84 -11.09 11.49
N SER A 12 25.67 -12.06 11.88
CA SER A 12 25.87 -13.34 11.18
C SER A 12 24.68 -14.30 11.27
N GLN A 13 23.85 -14.18 12.30
CA GLN A 13 22.70 -15.05 12.50
C GLN A 13 21.45 -14.54 11.75
N GLU A 14 21.32 -13.22 11.52
CA GLU A 14 20.20 -12.63 10.78
C GLU A 14 20.10 -13.16 9.35
N SER A 15 21.23 -13.24 8.63
CA SER A 15 21.29 -13.84 7.29
C SER A 15 20.99 -15.34 7.31
N THR A 16 21.36 -16.02 8.40
CA THR A 16 21.10 -17.45 8.58
C THR A 16 19.61 -17.74 8.77
N PHE A 17 18.87 -16.89 9.50
CA PHE A 17 17.42 -17.04 9.66
C PHE A 17 16.65 -16.79 8.36
N ALA A 18 17.10 -15.83 7.55
CA ALA A 18 16.53 -15.60 6.22
C ALA A 18 16.73 -16.82 5.31
N ALA A 19 17.94 -17.39 5.30
CA ALA A 19 18.23 -18.60 4.53
C ALA A 19 17.38 -19.80 4.97
N TRP A 20 17.18 -20.01 6.28
CA TRP A 20 16.30 -21.07 6.77
C TRP A 20 14.83 -20.83 6.42
N TYR A 21 14.39 -19.57 6.42
CA TYR A 21 13.05 -19.19 5.99
C TYR A 21 12.84 -19.52 4.51
N GLU A 22 13.76 -19.11 3.64
CA GLU A 22 13.74 -19.39 2.20
C GLU A 22 13.71 -20.89 1.94
N GLN A 23 14.64 -21.63 2.54
CA GLN A 23 14.71 -23.08 2.40
C GLN A 23 13.42 -23.78 2.87
N ALA A 24 12.79 -23.31 3.94
CA ALA A 24 11.52 -23.89 4.42
C ALA A 24 10.34 -23.59 3.48
N CYS A 25 10.32 -22.41 2.86
CA CYS A 25 9.34 -22.02 1.85
C CYS A 25 9.49 -22.84 0.56
N GLU A 26 10.71 -23.03 0.08
CA GLU A 26 11.01 -23.83 -1.12
C GLU A 26 10.67 -25.32 -0.96
N ASN A 27 10.86 -25.85 0.25
CA ASN A 27 10.50 -27.24 0.57
C ASN A 27 8.98 -27.49 0.73
N GLY A 28 8.13 -26.49 0.47
CA GLY A 28 6.67 -26.62 0.51
C GLY A 28 6.05 -26.74 1.90
N ARG A 29 6.85 -26.60 2.97
CA ARG A 29 6.35 -26.60 4.36
C ARG A 29 5.76 -25.24 4.77
N GLY A 30 6.21 -24.17 4.11
CA GLY A 30 5.93 -22.80 4.49
C GLY A 30 6.67 -22.39 5.76
N ALA A 31 6.83 -21.09 5.94
CA ALA A 31 7.48 -20.53 7.12
C ALA A 31 6.83 -19.20 7.52
N ILE A 32 7.03 -18.82 8.78
CA ILE A 32 6.63 -17.52 9.32
C ILE A 32 7.88 -16.85 9.88
N LEU A 33 8.17 -15.64 9.39
CA LEU A 33 9.24 -14.81 9.90
C LEU A 33 8.64 -13.68 10.76
N LEU A 34 8.97 -13.66 12.05
CA LEU A 34 8.57 -12.60 12.95
C LEU A 34 9.75 -11.64 13.13
N SER A 35 9.57 -10.38 12.70
CA SER A 35 10.59 -9.34 12.79
C SER A 35 10.04 -8.06 13.42
N VAL A 36 10.96 -7.19 13.84
CA VAL A 36 10.63 -5.85 14.36
C VAL A 36 10.64 -4.85 13.20
N ALA A 37 9.57 -4.05 13.06
CA ALA A 37 9.40 -3.11 11.94
C ALA A 37 10.50 -2.04 11.81
N ARG A 38 11.22 -1.73 12.90
CA ARG A 38 12.37 -0.80 12.94
C ARG A 38 13.72 -1.50 13.11
N GLY A 39 13.77 -2.82 12.89
CA GLY A 39 15.00 -3.60 12.93
C GLY A 39 15.62 -3.75 11.54
N ARG A 40 16.91 -4.11 11.49
CA ARG A 40 17.65 -4.32 10.23
C ARG A 40 17.04 -5.37 9.32
N VAL A 41 16.45 -6.42 9.90
CA VAL A 41 15.71 -7.47 9.20
C VAL A 41 14.57 -6.92 8.34
N SER A 42 13.87 -5.87 8.81
CA SER A 42 12.77 -5.23 8.07
C SER A 42 13.24 -4.15 7.09
N GLU A 43 14.54 -3.87 7.04
CA GLU A 43 15.17 -2.92 6.11
C GLU A 43 15.98 -3.62 5.01
N GLY A 44 16.68 -4.71 5.34
CA GLY A 44 17.66 -5.34 4.45
C GLY A 44 17.17 -6.58 3.70
N ILE A 45 16.08 -7.22 4.15
CA ILE A 45 15.64 -8.49 3.56
C ILE A 45 14.59 -8.25 2.50
N ASP A 46 14.84 -8.85 1.34
CA ASP A 46 13.96 -8.85 0.19
C ASP A 46 13.18 -10.18 0.14
N PHE A 47 11.85 -10.10 0.08
CA PHE A 47 11.02 -11.29 -0.10
C PHE A 47 10.57 -11.37 -1.55
N ASP A 48 11.11 -12.33 -2.29
CA ASP A 48 10.77 -12.50 -3.69
C ASP A 48 9.53 -13.39 -3.89
N HIS A 49 8.55 -12.89 -4.64
CA HIS A 49 7.32 -13.57 -5.06
C HIS A 49 6.62 -14.38 -3.94
N HIS A 50 6.90 -15.69 -3.90
CA HIS A 50 6.29 -16.65 -2.97
C HIS A 50 6.79 -16.53 -1.52
N LEU A 51 7.92 -15.87 -1.28
CA LEU A 51 8.52 -15.68 0.03
C LEU A 51 7.77 -14.64 0.89
N GLY A 52 6.77 -13.93 0.34
CA GLY A 52 6.15 -12.78 0.98
C GLY A 52 4.64 -12.65 0.76
N ARG A 53 3.90 -13.75 0.58
CA ARG A 53 2.48 -13.72 0.20
C ARG A 53 1.55 -13.03 1.20
N CYS A 54 1.92 -12.96 2.47
CA CYS A 54 1.13 -12.28 3.49
C CYS A 54 2.07 -11.53 4.43
N VAL A 55 1.91 -10.21 4.52
CA VAL A 55 2.61 -9.37 5.49
C VAL A 55 1.58 -8.85 6.49
N ILE A 56 1.84 -9.09 7.77
CA ILE A 56 0.99 -8.66 8.87
C ILE A 56 1.77 -7.63 9.69
N MET A 57 1.27 -6.39 9.69
CA MET A 57 1.77 -5.33 10.54
C MET A 57 1.01 -5.35 11.87
N PHE A 58 1.66 -5.85 12.92
CA PHE A 58 1.12 -5.83 14.26
C PHE A 58 1.30 -4.46 14.91
N GLY A 59 0.20 -3.76 15.16
CA GLY A 59 0.23 -2.45 15.79
C GLY A 59 0.78 -1.34 14.88
N VAL A 60 0.95 -0.15 15.47
CA VAL A 60 1.57 1.01 14.83
C VAL A 60 3.01 1.16 15.34
N PRO A 61 4.04 1.18 14.47
CA PRO A 61 5.44 1.15 14.88
C PRO A 61 5.93 2.53 15.36
N TYR A 62 5.46 2.94 16.54
CA TYR A 62 5.86 4.18 17.19
C TYR A 62 7.29 4.13 17.73
N VAL A 63 7.99 5.27 17.65
CA VAL A 63 9.28 5.47 18.34
C VAL A 63 9.01 5.65 19.83
N TYR A 64 9.99 5.32 20.67
CA TYR A 64 9.98 5.73 22.07
C TYR A 64 10.03 7.27 22.20
N THR A 65 8.89 7.87 22.58
CA THR A 65 8.70 9.33 22.62
C THR A 65 9.32 10.03 23.82
N GLN A 66 9.71 9.29 24.86
CA GLN A 66 10.29 9.87 26.08
C GLN A 66 11.81 10.11 25.99
N SER A 67 12.46 9.73 24.88
CA SER A 67 13.89 9.99 24.65
C SER A 67 14.19 11.49 24.56
N ARG A 68 15.26 11.93 25.23
CA ARG A 68 15.72 13.34 25.19
C ARG A 68 16.09 13.79 23.79
N ILE A 69 16.79 12.94 23.04
CA ILE A 69 17.20 13.22 21.64
C ILE A 69 15.98 13.41 20.76
N PHE A 70 14.97 12.55 20.93
CA PHE A 70 13.75 12.62 20.13
C PHE A 70 12.92 13.87 20.49
N LYS A 71 12.80 14.20 21.78
CA LYS A 71 12.13 15.44 22.22
C LYS A 71 12.82 16.69 21.66
N ALA A 72 14.14 16.80 21.78
CA ALA A 72 14.89 17.92 21.22
C ALA A 72 14.68 18.07 19.70
N ARG A 73 14.61 16.95 18.97
CA ARG A 73 14.28 16.95 17.54
C ARG A 73 12.86 17.44 17.28
N LEU A 74 11.88 17.02 18.09
CA LEU A 74 10.49 17.48 17.95
C LEU A 74 10.38 18.99 18.23
N ASP A 75 11.04 19.48 19.28
CA ASP A 75 11.07 20.90 19.62
C ASP A 75 11.71 21.72 18.48
N PHE A 76 12.82 21.26 17.91
CA PHE A 76 13.43 21.89 16.73
C PHE A 76 12.48 21.92 15.52
N LEU A 77 11.77 20.83 15.23
CA LEU A 77 10.83 20.76 14.12
C LEU A 77 9.61 21.69 14.33
N ARG A 78 9.15 21.82 15.57
CA ARG A 78 8.10 22.74 15.94
C ARG A 78 8.56 24.18 15.76
N ASP A 79 9.73 24.53 16.30
CA ASP A 79 10.18 25.92 16.37
C ASP A 79 10.67 26.43 15.00
N GLN A 80 11.27 25.57 14.16
CA GLN A 80 11.81 25.97 12.86
C GLN A 80 10.83 25.77 11.69
N TYR A 81 10.01 24.73 11.72
CA TYR A 81 9.13 24.36 10.59
C TYR A 81 7.64 24.41 10.94
N ASN A 82 7.28 24.82 12.17
CA ASN A 82 5.90 24.86 12.66
C ASN A 82 5.16 23.52 12.52
N ILE A 83 5.89 22.40 12.60
CA ILE A 83 5.33 21.05 12.51
C ILE A 83 4.89 20.59 13.90
N GLN A 84 3.64 20.15 14.02
CA GLN A 84 3.12 19.60 15.26
C GLN A 84 3.81 18.28 15.63
N SER A 85 4.22 18.13 16.88
CA SER A 85 4.93 16.93 17.35
C SER A 85 4.12 15.64 17.11
N SER A 86 2.79 15.70 17.28
CA SER A 86 1.88 14.57 17.06
C SER A 86 1.81 14.15 15.58
N GLU A 87 1.91 15.11 14.67
CA GLU A 87 1.92 14.86 13.23
C GLU A 87 3.21 14.16 12.81
N PHE A 88 4.37 14.65 13.29
CA PHE A 88 5.65 14.01 12.99
C PHE A 88 5.74 12.58 13.51
N ILE A 89 5.27 12.34 14.75
CA ILE A 89 5.24 11.00 15.35
C ILE A 89 4.38 10.04 14.51
N THR A 90 3.22 10.51 14.06
CA THR A 90 2.30 9.71 13.24
C THR A 90 2.89 9.46 11.85
N PHE A 91 3.45 10.49 11.21
CA PHE A 91 4.10 10.40 9.92
C PHE A 91 5.26 9.40 9.93
N ASP A 92 6.15 9.47 10.93
CA ASP A 92 7.28 8.55 11.02
C ASP A 92 6.81 7.10 11.23
N ALA A 93 5.78 6.88 12.05
CA ALA A 93 5.22 5.54 12.23
C ALA A 93 4.59 4.99 10.94
N MET A 94 3.80 5.80 10.22
CA MET A 94 3.19 5.37 8.96
C MET A 94 4.23 5.12 7.87
N ARG A 95 5.32 5.90 7.82
CA ARG A 95 6.43 5.70 6.90
C ARG A 95 7.10 4.33 7.09
N HIS A 96 7.43 3.97 8.33
CA HIS A 96 8.03 2.66 8.60
C HIS A 96 7.05 1.51 8.35
N ALA A 97 5.76 1.68 8.69
CA ALA A 97 4.74 0.68 8.39
C ALA A 97 4.61 0.44 6.88
N ALA A 98 4.51 1.51 6.09
CA ALA A 98 4.44 1.44 4.63
C ALA A 98 5.70 0.83 4.02
N GLN A 99 6.89 1.11 4.57
CA GLN A 99 8.15 0.50 4.12
C GLN A 99 8.15 -1.01 4.31
N CYS A 100 7.64 -1.51 5.45
CA CYS A 100 7.53 -2.94 5.69
C CYS A 100 6.49 -3.59 4.77
N LEU A 101 5.33 -2.94 4.59
CA LEU A 101 4.25 -3.45 3.73
C LEU A 101 4.66 -3.48 2.25
N GLY A 102 5.39 -2.45 1.80
CA GLY A 102 5.91 -2.35 0.43
C GLY A 102 6.85 -3.47 0.03
N ARG A 103 7.38 -4.27 0.96
CA ARG A 103 8.22 -5.44 0.65
C ARG A 103 7.44 -6.64 0.12
N ALA A 104 6.13 -6.69 0.36
CA ALA A 104 5.31 -7.84 -0.04
C ALA A 104 5.07 -7.91 -1.56
N ILE A 105 5.30 -6.81 -2.30
CA ILE A 105 4.99 -6.74 -3.73
C ILE A 105 6.20 -6.18 -4.46
N ARG A 106 6.79 -7.00 -5.32
CA ARG A 106 7.98 -6.65 -6.11
C ARG A 106 7.69 -6.36 -7.58
N GLY A 107 6.64 -6.97 -8.13
CA GLY A 107 6.35 -6.90 -9.56
C GLY A 107 4.85 -6.91 -9.86
N LYS A 108 4.51 -6.66 -11.14
CA LYS A 108 3.11 -6.62 -11.61
C LYS A 108 2.43 -7.99 -11.63
N SER A 109 3.22 -9.05 -11.78
CA SER A 109 2.79 -10.44 -11.67
C SER A 109 2.68 -10.93 -10.24
N ASP A 110 3.15 -10.13 -9.28
CA ASP A 110 3.17 -10.50 -7.88
C ASP A 110 1.89 -10.08 -7.16
N TYR A 111 1.48 -10.87 -6.19
CA TYR A 111 0.31 -10.62 -5.37
C TYR A 111 0.59 -10.99 -3.93
N GLY A 112 0.02 -10.20 -3.02
CA GLY A 112 0.20 -10.38 -1.59
C GLY A 112 -0.95 -9.78 -0.79
N ILE A 113 -1.12 -10.30 0.41
CA ILE A 113 -2.07 -9.78 1.41
C ILE A 113 -1.29 -8.89 2.37
N MET A 114 -1.87 -7.74 2.71
CA MET A 114 -1.26 -6.74 3.60
C MET A 114 -2.17 -6.46 4.79
N VAL A 115 -2.03 -7.20 5.89
CA VAL A 115 -2.90 -7.01 7.05
C VAL A 115 -2.33 -5.94 7.97
N LEU A 116 -3.10 -4.88 8.21
CA LEU A 116 -2.86 -3.85 9.23
C LEU A 116 -3.60 -4.24 10.51
N ALA A 117 -2.97 -4.98 11.41
CA ALA A 117 -3.61 -5.51 12.61
C ALA A 117 -3.65 -4.47 13.74
N ASP A 118 -4.33 -3.33 13.52
CA ASP A 118 -4.61 -2.32 14.54
C ASP A 118 -5.80 -1.42 14.14
N LYS A 119 -6.74 -1.20 15.07
CA LYS A 119 -7.88 -0.28 14.86
C LYS A 119 -7.45 1.15 14.51
N ARG A 120 -6.27 1.58 14.95
CA ARG A 120 -5.75 2.94 14.71
C ARG A 120 -5.58 3.22 13.22
N TYR A 121 -5.25 2.23 12.40
CA TYR A 121 -5.13 2.41 10.94
C TYR A 121 -6.45 2.79 10.26
N ALA A 122 -7.61 2.48 10.88
CA ALA A 122 -8.91 2.90 10.35
C ALA A 122 -9.17 4.41 10.51
N ARG A 123 -8.42 5.12 11.36
CA ARG A 123 -8.62 6.55 11.58
C ARG A 123 -8.08 7.36 10.39
N ALA A 124 -8.80 8.40 9.99
CA ALA A 124 -8.44 9.25 8.86
C ALA A 124 -7.07 9.92 9.00
N ASP A 125 -6.66 10.28 10.22
CA ASP A 125 -5.35 10.89 10.51
C ASP A 125 -4.16 10.00 10.15
N LYS A 126 -4.36 8.67 10.20
CA LYS A 126 -3.32 7.68 9.90
C LYS A 126 -3.46 7.14 8.48
N ARG A 127 -4.69 6.83 8.07
CA ARG A 127 -5.00 6.32 6.73
C ARG A 127 -4.52 7.28 5.63
N SER A 128 -4.73 8.58 5.82
CA SER A 128 -4.29 9.61 4.86
C SER A 128 -2.76 9.74 4.72
N LYS A 129 -1.99 9.27 5.72
CA LYS A 129 -0.53 9.33 5.73
C LYS A 129 0.11 8.09 5.09
N LEU A 130 -0.67 7.07 4.74
CA LEU A 130 -0.17 5.95 3.93
C LEU A 130 0.03 6.38 2.46
N PRO A 131 0.88 5.70 1.68
CA PRO A 131 0.98 5.95 0.25
C PRO A 131 -0.36 5.76 -0.49
N SER A 132 -0.61 6.57 -1.52
CA SER A 132 -1.86 6.54 -2.31
C SER A 132 -2.16 5.16 -2.92
N TRP A 133 -1.11 4.42 -3.33
CA TRP A 133 -1.26 3.08 -3.88
C TRP A 133 -1.84 2.10 -2.85
N ILE A 134 -1.43 2.18 -1.57
CA ILE A 134 -2.02 1.36 -0.48
C ILE A 134 -3.43 1.85 -0.19
N GLN A 135 -3.64 3.17 -0.10
CA GLN A 135 -4.95 3.76 0.20
C GLN A 135 -6.02 3.33 -0.82
N SER A 136 -5.66 3.25 -2.11
CA SER A 136 -6.58 2.83 -3.17
C SER A 136 -7.10 1.39 -3.00
N GLN A 137 -6.31 0.53 -2.33
CA GLN A 137 -6.64 -0.88 -2.12
C GLN A 137 -7.30 -1.12 -0.77
N LEU A 138 -7.14 -0.20 0.18
CA LEU A 138 -7.82 -0.21 1.47
C LEU A 138 -9.27 0.26 1.27
N GLN A 139 -10.12 -0.58 0.69
CA GLN A 139 -11.55 -0.29 0.52
C GLN A 139 -12.26 -0.32 1.87
N ASP A 140 -13.33 0.45 2.02
CA ASP A 140 -14.06 0.54 3.30
C ASP A 140 -14.67 -0.80 3.74
N ALA A 141 -14.96 -1.70 2.79
CA ALA A 141 -15.38 -3.07 3.06
C ALA A 141 -14.32 -3.93 3.78
N PHE A 142 -13.04 -3.55 3.73
CA PHE A 142 -11.93 -4.27 4.38
C PHE A 142 -11.37 -3.53 5.62
N VAL A 143 -12.08 -2.52 6.09
CA VAL A 143 -11.70 -1.75 7.29
C VAL A 143 -12.49 -2.25 8.51
N ASN A 144 -11.83 -2.33 9.68
CA ASN A 144 -12.42 -2.79 10.94
C ASN A 144 -12.97 -4.21 10.93
N LEU A 145 -12.37 -5.09 10.13
CA LEU A 145 -12.78 -6.49 10.08
C LEU A 145 -12.40 -7.25 11.35
N SER A 146 -13.22 -8.22 11.71
CA SER A 146 -12.85 -9.26 12.66
C SER A 146 -11.75 -10.17 12.08
N THR A 147 -11.09 -10.94 12.95
CA THR A 147 -10.06 -11.89 12.53
C THR A 147 -10.63 -12.93 11.57
N GLU A 148 -11.85 -13.40 11.83
CA GLU A 148 -12.54 -14.40 11.02
C GLU A 148 -12.89 -13.85 9.63
N GLU A 149 -13.45 -12.64 9.54
CA GLU A 149 -13.73 -11.98 8.25
C GLU A 149 -12.44 -11.72 7.47
N ALA A 150 -11.37 -11.30 8.14
CA ALA A 150 -10.08 -11.08 7.51
C ALA A 150 -9.52 -12.38 6.91
N VAL A 151 -9.66 -13.51 7.60
CA VAL A 151 -9.24 -14.83 7.10
C VAL A 151 -10.10 -15.26 5.91
N GLN A 152 -11.42 -15.04 5.95
CA GLN A 152 -12.31 -15.36 4.83
C GLN A 152 -11.99 -14.53 3.58
N ALA A 153 -11.79 -13.22 3.75
CA ALA A 153 -11.37 -12.32 2.67
C ALA A 153 -10.02 -12.76 2.07
N SER A 154 -9.05 -13.08 2.92
CA SER A 154 -7.73 -13.58 2.52
C SER A 154 -7.81 -14.88 1.72
N ARG A 155 -8.62 -15.85 2.18
CA ARG A 155 -8.83 -17.13 1.50
C ARG A 155 -9.47 -16.95 0.13
N ARG A 156 -10.46 -16.05 0.03
CA ARG A 156 -11.10 -15.72 -1.24
C ARG A 156 -10.11 -15.09 -2.22
N PHE A 157 -9.32 -14.13 -1.74
CA PHE A 157 -8.30 -13.44 -2.53
C PHE A 157 -7.25 -14.41 -3.09
N LEU A 158 -6.66 -15.26 -2.25
CA LEU A 158 -5.63 -16.23 -2.68
C LEU A 158 -6.15 -17.22 -3.72
N ARG A 159 -7.42 -17.63 -3.64
CA ARG A 159 -8.03 -18.52 -4.65
C ARG A 159 -8.23 -17.85 -6.00
N LEU A 160 -8.59 -16.56 -6.00
CA LEU A 160 -8.78 -15.79 -7.22
C LEU A 160 -7.44 -15.48 -7.88
N MET A 161 -6.43 -15.11 -7.10
CA MET A 161 -5.09 -14.80 -7.60
C MET A 161 -4.23 -16.02 -7.92
N GLY A 162 -4.62 -17.21 -7.44
CA GLY A 162 -3.96 -18.48 -7.77
C GLY A 162 -4.28 -19.02 -9.17
N GLN A 163 -5.13 -18.34 -9.95
CA GLN A 163 -5.42 -18.71 -11.33
C GLN A 163 -4.24 -18.36 -12.25
N PRO A 164 -4.00 -19.11 -13.34
CA PRO A 164 -2.95 -18.78 -14.30
C PRO A 164 -3.20 -17.38 -14.88
N PHE A 165 -2.18 -16.53 -14.80
CA PHE A 165 -2.26 -15.14 -15.24
C PHE A 165 -1.44 -14.96 -16.52
N HIS A 166 -2.10 -14.77 -17.66
CA HIS A 166 -1.43 -14.64 -18.95
C HIS A 166 -0.95 -13.20 -19.17
N LYS A 167 0.15 -13.05 -19.93
CA LYS A 167 0.68 -11.71 -20.28
C LYS A 167 -0.28 -10.91 -21.15
N GLU A 168 -1.12 -11.60 -21.91
CA GLU A 168 -2.14 -11.01 -22.77
C GLU A 168 -3.18 -10.21 -21.98
N ASP A 169 -3.53 -10.68 -20.78
CA ASP A 169 -4.46 -10.00 -19.86
C ASP A 169 -3.91 -8.67 -19.31
N GLN A 170 -2.60 -8.43 -19.44
CA GLN A 170 -1.95 -7.20 -18.99
C GLN A 170 -1.80 -6.15 -20.10
N LEU A 171 -1.91 -6.55 -21.38
CA LEU A 171 -1.71 -5.67 -22.52
C LEU A 171 -2.79 -4.59 -22.56
N GLY A 172 -2.39 -3.33 -22.53
CA GLY A 172 -3.29 -2.17 -22.55
C GLY A 172 -3.74 -1.68 -21.18
N LEU A 173 -3.52 -2.45 -20.10
CA LEU A 173 -3.80 -2.03 -18.72
C LEU A 173 -2.50 -1.71 -17.96
N ALA A 174 -1.67 -2.73 -17.73
CA ALA A 174 -0.45 -2.63 -16.94
C ALA A 174 0.81 -2.73 -17.80
N LEU A 175 0.76 -3.42 -18.94
CA LEU A 175 1.81 -3.50 -19.96
C LEU A 175 1.37 -2.73 -21.20
N LEU A 176 2.19 -1.79 -21.65
CA LEU A 176 1.90 -0.94 -22.80
C LEU A 176 2.84 -1.30 -23.95
N THR A 177 2.27 -1.57 -25.12
CA THR A 177 3.03 -1.70 -26.37
C THR A 177 3.31 -0.31 -26.95
N ARG A 178 4.26 -0.22 -27.89
CA ARG A 178 4.58 1.06 -28.58
C ARG A 178 3.35 1.70 -29.20
N GLU A 179 2.45 0.90 -29.76
CA GLU A 179 1.19 1.36 -30.35
C GLU A 179 0.23 1.92 -29.29
N HIS A 180 0.10 1.27 -28.13
CA HIS A 180 -0.71 1.79 -27.03
C HIS A 180 -0.18 3.13 -26.51
N VAL A 181 1.15 3.27 -26.42
CA VAL A 181 1.78 4.54 -26.02
C VAL A 181 1.47 5.64 -27.03
N ALA A 182 1.62 5.37 -28.33
CA ALA A 182 1.31 6.36 -29.38
C ALA A 182 -0.16 6.84 -29.31
N LYS A 183 -1.10 5.92 -29.08
CA LYS A 183 -2.53 6.25 -28.90
C LYS A 183 -2.78 7.10 -27.65
N LEU A 184 -2.13 6.79 -26.53
CA LEU A 184 -2.27 7.58 -25.29
C LEU A 184 -1.70 8.99 -25.44
N VAL A 185 -0.55 9.13 -26.09
CA VAL A 185 0.07 10.44 -26.36
C VAL A 185 -0.84 11.29 -27.24
N ALA A 186 -1.38 10.73 -28.33
CA ALA A 186 -2.31 11.43 -29.21
C ALA A 186 -3.58 11.87 -28.48
N LYS A 187 -4.14 11.01 -27.61
CA LYS A 187 -5.32 11.33 -26.80
C LYS A 187 -5.05 12.45 -25.80
N ASN A 188 -3.92 12.39 -25.09
CA ASN A 188 -3.55 13.44 -24.13
C ASN A 188 -3.31 14.79 -24.81
N GLN A 189 -2.67 14.79 -25.99
CA GLN A 189 -2.48 16.01 -26.78
C GLN A 189 -3.82 16.61 -27.24
N ALA A 190 -4.78 15.78 -27.67
CA ALA A 190 -6.10 16.25 -28.06
C ALA A 190 -6.90 16.86 -26.88
N GLU A 191 -6.79 16.28 -25.68
CA GLU A 191 -7.41 16.83 -24.46
C GLU A 191 -6.78 18.17 -24.03
N LEU A 192 -5.44 18.29 -24.11
CA LEU A 192 -4.72 19.54 -23.84
C LEU A 192 -5.15 20.67 -24.79
N ILE A 193 -5.26 20.38 -26.09
CA ILE A 193 -5.72 21.36 -27.09
C ILE A 193 -7.18 21.79 -26.82
N ARG A 194 -8.03 20.85 -26.37
CA ARG A 194 -9.40 21.16 -25.96
C ARG A 194 -9.46 22.10 -24.75
N THR A 195 -8.58 21.91 -23.77
CA THR A 195 -8.53 22.78 -22.59
C THR A 195 -7.96 24.16 -22.88
N ASP A 196 -6.99 24.27 -23.79
CA ASP A 196 -6.39 25.55 -24.18
C ASP A 196 -7.32 26.39 -25.08
N GLY A 197 -8.13 25.72 -25.92
CA GLY A 197 -9.14 26.36 -26.76
C GLY A 197 -10.31 27.00 -25.99
N LEU A 198 -10.53 26.61 -24.72
CA LEU A 198 -11.55 27.21 -23.84
C LEU A 198 -11.07 28.49 -23.12
N LEU A 199 -9.76 28.78 -23.12
CA LEU A 199 -9.19 30.01 -22.53
C LEU A 199 -8.90 31.09 -23.59
N GLY A 200 -9.15 30.83 -24.87
CA GLY A 200 -8.77 31.70 -25.99
C GLY A 200 -9.93 32.20 -26.84
N SER A 201 -10.94 32.88 -26.28
CA SER A 201 -11.77 33.82 -27.05
C SER A 201 -12.51 34.86 -26.19
N GLY A 202 -12.14 36.14 -26.33
CA GLY A 202 -12.97 37.31 -26.00
C GLY A 202 -12.45 38.28 -24.93
N PRO A 203 -12.23 39.58 -25.25
CA PRO A 203 -12.09 40.63 -24.25
C PRO A 203 -13.48 41.18 -23.89
N GLY A 204 -13.85 41.19 -22.61
CA GLY A 204 -15.10 41.83 -22.16
C GLY A 204 -15.51 41.41 -20.76
N GLY A 205 -15.55 42.37 -19.84
CA GLY A 205 -15.81 42.15 -18.42
C GLY A 205 -17.22 41.69 -18.07
N GLY A 206 -17.32 41.05 -16.90
CA GLY A 206 -18.57 40.72 -16.22
C GLY A 206 -18.39 39.55 -15.27
N LEU A 207 -18.37 39.82 -13.95
CA LEU A 207 -18.69 38.81 -12.94
C LEU A 207 -20.16 38.41 -13.12
N PRO A 208 -20.51 37.11 -13.12
CA PRO A 208 -21.42 36.69 -12.05
C PRO A 208 -21.26 35.23 -11.55
N ASN A 209 -21.44 35.12 -10.23
CA ASN A 209 -22.19 34.15 -9.43
C ASN A 209 -21.96 32.63 -9.50
N ALA A 210 -21.81 32.07 -8.30
CA ALA A 210 -21.92 30.66 -7.99
C ALA A 210 -23.36 30.13 -8.22
N ALA A 211 -23.47 29.02 -8.94
CA ALA A 211 -24.61 28.10 -8.89
C ALA A 211 -24.15 26.69 -9.30
N GLY A 212 -24.48 25.69 -8.48
CA GLY A 212 -24.07 24.31 -8.65
C GLY A 212 -24.82 23.55 -9.74
N GLY A 213 -24.19 22.48 -10.23
CA GLY A 213 -24.78 21.44 -11.06
C GLY A 213 -23.76 20.31 -11.30
N PRO A 214 -24.13 19.02 -11.18
CA PRO A 214 -23.19 17.90 -11.24
C PRO A 214 -22.78 17.63 -12.71
N GLY A 215 -21.48 17.46 -12.93
CA GLY A 215 -20.93 17.08 -14.24
C GLY A 215 -21.41 15.70 -14.71
N PRO A 216 -21.39 15.42 -16.03
CA PRO A 216 -22.07 14.28 -16.61
C PRO A 216 -21.38 12.95 -16.26
N THR A 217 -22.15 12.04 -15.68
CA THR A 217 -21.86 10.62 -15.51
C THR A 217 -21.85 9.93 -16.87
N THR A 218 -20.67 9.73 -17.44
CA THR A 218 -20.52 8.83 -18.61
C THR A 218 -20.69 7.38 -18.13
N HIS A 219 -21.91 6.87 -18.29
CA HIS A 219 -22.26 5.46 -18.13
C HIS A 219 -21.52 4.64 -19.18
N VAL A 220 -20.59 3.78 -18.76
CA VAL A 220 -19.91 2.84 -19.66
C VAL A 220 -20.78 1.58 -19.76
N PRO A 221 -21.13 1.08 -20.97
CA PRO A 221 -22.07 -0.02 -21.12
C PRO A 221 -21.50 -1.36 -20.62
N TYR A 222 -22.42 -2.17 -20.09
CA TYR A 222 -22.20 -3.51 -19.54
C TYR A 222 -21.65 -4.48 -20.60
N GLY A 223 -20.50 -5.10 -20.31
CA GLY A 223 -19.93 -6.19 -21.10
C GLY A 223 -18.63 -6.73 -20.48
N MET A 224 -18.72 -7.92 -19.88
CA MET A 224 -17.64 -8.73 -19.28
C MET A 224 -16.88 -8.12 -18.09
N THR A 225 -17.43 -8.41 -16.92
CA THR A 225 -16.87 -8.22 -15.58
C THR A 225 -15.66 -9.13 -15.34
N THR A 226 -14.48 -8.77 -15.82
CA THR A 226 -13.20 -9.26 -15.27
C THR A 226 -12.48 -8.15 -14.51
N VAL A 227 -13.12 -7.84 -13.38
CA VAL A 227 -12.50 -7.57 -12.08
C VAL A 227 -11.42 -6.49 -11.99
N ASN A 228 -11.88 -5.33 -11.51
CA ASN A 228 -11.20 -4.48 -10.52
C ASN A 228 -10.96 -5.27 -9.21
N LEU A 229 -10.32 -6.44 -9.29
CA LEU A 229 -9.90 -7.20 -8.12
C LEU A 229 -8.77 -6.40 -7.47
N PRO A 230 -8.94 -5.93 -6.23
CA PRO A 230 -7.85 -5.29 -5.54
C PRO A 230 -6.72 -6.31 -5.45
N ARG A 231 -5.55 -5.99 -6.03
CA ARG A 231 -4.36 -6.87 -6.04
C ARG A 231 -3.70 -6.97 -4.67
N ILE A 232 -4.29 -6.25 -3.70
CA ILE A 232 -3.91 -6.18 -2.31
C ILE A 232 -5.21 -6.17 -1.52
N VAL A 233 -5.43 -7.18 -0.69
CA VAL A 233 -6.39 -7.01 0.42
C VAL A 233 -5.57 -6.38 1.53
N SER A 234 -5.74 -5.07 1.70
CA SER A 234 -5.32 -4.45 2.93
C SER A 234 -6.45 -4.55 3.94
N THR A 235 -6.22 -5.31 5.00
CA THR A 235 -7.25 -5.57 6.01
C THR A 235 -6.87 -4.84 7.28
N ALA A 236 -7.70 -3.91 7.75
CA ALA A 236 -7.53 -3.37 9.09
C ALA A 236 -8.24 -4.30 10.08
N ALA A 237 -7.50 -5.27 10.65
CA ALA A 237 -8.08 -6.27 11.55
C ALA A 237 -8.03 -5.77 13.00
N ARG A 238 -9.15 -5.92 13.72
CA ARG A 238 -9.23 -5.61 15.15
C ARG A 238 -8.73 -6.81 15.96
N LEU A 239 -7.52 -6.72 16.51
CA LEU A 239 -7.08 -7.64 17.56
C LEU A 239 -7.88 -7.30 18.83
N LYS A 240 -8.61 -8.30 19.35
CA LYS A 240 -9.31 -8.21 20.64
C LYS A 240 -8.31 -8.21 21.79
#